data_AF-T1BGS0-F1
#
_entry.id   AF-T1BGS0-F1
#
_cell.length_a   1.000
_cell.length_b   1.000
_cell.length_c   1.000
_cell.angle_alpha   90.00
_cell.angle_beta   90.00
_cell.angle_gamma   90.00
#
_symmetry.space_group_name_H-M   'P 1'
#
loop_
_entity.id
_entity.type
_entity.pdbx_description
1 polymer ?
#
loop_
_entity_poly.entity_id
_entity_poly.type
_entity_poly.pdbx_seq_one_letter_code
_entity_poly.pdbx_strand_id
1 'polypeptide(L)'
;RVRTADTIARLGGDEFGVLLENCSSSSRHASPRACVQAIHAYRFSWGTTRWSVGASVGVVHISAETESVASVMSAADIACYAAKDEGRNRIHFYESEGRNHPRHREMHWVARVTRAVEQNRLELYFQPIRPLGQEEGIN
;
A
#
# COMPACT_ATOMS: atom_id res chain seq x y z
N ARG A 1 16.56 -10.27 -4.22
CA ARG A 1 16.16 -11.19 -5.31
C ARG A 1 15.25 -12.24 -4.68
N VAL A 2 14.06 -12.46 -5.24
CA VAL A 2 13.12 -13.48 -4.76
C VAL A 2 13.65 -14.86 -5.15
N ARG A 3 13.66 -15.81 -4.22
CA ARG A 3 14.13 -17.19 -4.38
C ARG A 3 12.97 -18.08 -4.81
N THR A 4 13.26 -19.28 -5.32
CA THR A 4 12.23 -20.26 -5.69
C THR A 4 11.33 -20.68 -4.51
N ALA A 5 11.87 -20.64 -3.28
CA ALA A 5 11.12 -20.95 -2.06
C ALA A 5 10.27 -19.78 -1.56
N ASP A 6 10.44 -18.57 -2.09
CA ASP A 6 9.67 -17.41 -1.66
C ASP A 6 8.35 -17.36 -2.44
N THR A 7 7.28 -16.92 -1.78
CA THR A 7 5.95 -16.80 -2.39
C THR A 7 5.67 -15.36 -2.78
N ILE A 8 5.15 -15.15 -4.00
CA ILE A 8 4.64 -13.85 -4.47
C ILE A 8 3.16 -14.01 -4.80
N ALA A 9 2.34 -13.09 -4.31
CA ALA A 9 0.91 -13.06 -4.59
C ALA A 9 0.43 -11.65 -4.93
N ARG A 10 -0.61 -11.56 -5.78
CA ARG A 10 -1.39 -10.34 -5.95
C ARG A 10 -2.58 -10.39 -4.99
N LEU A 11 -2.70 -9.41 -4.12
CA LEU A 11 -3.73 -9.38 -3.07
C LEU A 11 -5.04 -8.75 -3.59
N GLY A 12 -4.92 -7.82 -4.54
CA GLY A 12 -6.04 -7.12 -5.18
C GLY A 12 -5.58 -5.78 -5.73
N GLY A 13 -6.27 -5.23 -6.73
CA GLY A 13 -5.90 -3.92 -7.29
C GLY A 13 -4.42 -3.82 -7.71
N ASP A 14 -3.71 -2.85 -7.16
CA ASP A 14 -2.27 -2.61 -7.29
C ASP A 14 -1.42 -3.18 -6.12
N GLU A 15 -2.02 -4.01 -5.26
CA GLU A 15 -1.38 -4.55 -4.06
C GLU A 15 -0.80 -5.95 -4.29
N PHE A 16 0.44 -6.13 -3.83
CA PHE A 16 1.21 -7.37 -3.93
C PHE A 16 1.78 -7.75 -2.56
N GLY A 17 1.78 -9.04 -2.26
CA GLY A 17 2.40 -9.64 -1.09
C GLY A 17 3.61 -10.49 -1.49
N VAL A 18 4.67 -10.42 -0.69
CA VAL A 18 5.86 -11.28 -0.85
C VAL A 18 6.19 -11.90 0.50
N LEU A 19 6.18 -13.23 0.56
CA LEU A 19 6.62 -14.01 1.71
C LEU A 19 8.02 -14.53 1.44
N LEU A 20 8.99 -14.06 2.23
CA LEU A 20 10.38 -14.49 2.15
C LEU A 20 10.66 -15.52 3.24
N GLU A 21 10.96 -16.76 2.87
CA GLU A 21 11.16 -17.85 3.81
C GLU A 21 12.63 -17.99 4.21
N ASN A 22 12.88 -18.44 5.45
CA ASN A 22 14.23 -18.76 5.95
C ASN A 22 15.26 -17.63 5.70
N CYS A 23 14.86 -16.40 6.01
CA CYS A 23 15.70 -15.22 5.82
C CYS A 23 16.76 -15.07 6.91
N SER A 24 18.03 -15.09 6.49
CA SER A 24 19.15 -14.60 7.29
C SER A 24 19.00 -13.10 7.61
N SER A 25 19.70 -12.61 8.65
CA SER A 25 19.68 -11.20 9.06
C SER A 25 20.04 -10.24 7.91
N SER A 26 21.01 -10.61 7.08
CA SER A 26 21.43 -9.80 5.91
C SER A 26 20.38 -9.76 4.80
N SER A 27 19.78 -10.92 4.47
CA SER A 27 18.74 -11.00 3.42
C SER A 27 17.44 -10.30 3.82
N ARG A 28 17.16 -10.22 5.13
CA ARG A 28 15.95 -9.61 5.68
C ARG A 28 15.80 -8.12 5.31
N HIS A 29 16.92 -7.39 5.21
CA HIS A 29 16.91 -5.99 4.78
C HIS A 29 17.26 -5.79 3.30
N ALA A 30 18.19 -6.60 2.77
CA ALA A 30 18.67 -6.42 1.40
C ALA A 30 17.62 -6.80 0.35
N SER A 31 16.84 -7.86 0.57
CA SER A 31 15.88 -8.35 -0.42
C SER A 31 14.71 -7.38 -0.66
N PRO A 32 14.03 -6.82 0.36
CA PRO A 32 12.97 -5.85 0.15
C PRO A 32 13.47 -4.56 -0.52
N ARG A 33 14.65 -4.07 -0.13
CA ARG A 33 15.25 -2.87 -0.71
C ARG A 33 15.56 -3.04 -2.19
N ALA A 34 16.13 -4.19 -2.56
CA ALA A 34 16.40 -4.52 -3.96
C ALA A 34 15.11 -4.62 -4.80
N CYS A 35 14.00 -5.07 -4.20
CA CYS A 35 12.70 -5.15 -4.87
C CYS A 35 12.19 -3.74 -5.25
N VAL A 36 12.16 -2.80 -4.30
CA VAL A 36 11.74 -1.41 -4.56
C VAL A 36 12.64 -0.75 -5.60
N GLN A 37 13.96 -0.96 -5.52
CA GLN A 37 14.90 -0.43 -6.50
C GLN A 37 14.66 -0.98 -7.92
N ALA A 38 14.39 -2.29 -8.03
CA ALA A 38 14.09 -2.92 -9.32
C ALA A 38 12.79 -2.38 -9.93
N ILE A 39 11.74 -2.22 -9.12
CA ILE A 39 10.47 -1.62 -9.56
C ILE A 39 10.70 -0.18 -10.02
N HIS A 40 11.43 0.62 -9.24
CA HIS A 40 11.73 2.00 -9.60
C HIS A 40 12.60 2.14 -10.85
N ALA A 41 13.49 1.19 -11.10
CA ALA A 41 14.32 1.16 -12.31
C ALA A 41 13.52 0.72 -13.54
N TYR A 42 12.40 0.02 -13.36
CA TYR A 42 11.56 -0.44 -14.45
C TYR A 42 10.95 0.75 -15.20
N ARG A 43 10.97 0.66 -16.53
CA ARG A 43 10.34 1.63 -17.43
C ARG A 43 9.26 0.91 -18.21
N PHE A 44 8.03 1.12 -17.79
CA PHE A 44 6.88 0.56 -18.47
C PHE A 44 6.64 1.34 -19.76
N SER A 45 6.51 0.63 -20.89
CA SER A 45 6.24 1.24 -22.20
C SER A 45 4.90 0.75 -22.71
N TRP A 46 4.08 1.67 -23.18
CA TRP A 46 2.76 1.44 -23.76
C TRP A 46 2.50 2.52 -24.82
N GLY A 47 2.41 2.08 -26.07
CA GLY A 47 2.46 2.97 -27.22
C GLY A 47 3.83 3.66 -27.30
N THR A 48 3.82 4.98 -27.49
CA THR A 48 5.03 5.81 -27.58
C THR A 48 5.48 6.39 -26.24
N THR A 49 4.71 6.18 -25.18
CA THR A 49 4.96 6.77 -23.86
C THR A 49 5.71 5.80 -22.96
N ARG A 50 6.60 6.36 -22.12
CA ARG A 50 7.33 5.63 -21.08
C ARG A 50 6.92 6.15 -19.70
N TRP A 51 6.54 5.25 -18.82
CA TRP A 51 6.16 5.56 -17.44
C TRP A 51 7.17 5.00 -16.45
N SER A 52 7.41 5.78 -15.40
CA SER A 52 8.05 5.30 -14.18
C SER A 52 7.01 4.69 -13.26
N VAL A 53 7.28 3.51 -12.72
CA VAL A 53 6.47 2.88 -11.68
C VAL A 53 7.28 2.88 -10.38
N GLY A 54 6.61 3.12 -9.26
CA GLY A 54 7.22 3.04 -7.93
C GLY A 54 6.41 2.13 -7.03
N ALA A 55 7.02 1.66 -5.94
CA ALA A 55 6.34 0.85 -4.93
C ALA A 55 6.65 1.37 -3.53
N SER A 56 5.63 1.39 -2.67
CA SER A 56 5.81 1.60 -1.23
C SER A 56 5.62 0.24 -0.56
N VAL A 57 6.57 -0.17 0.27
CA VAL A 57 6.63 -1.54 0.79
C VAL A 57 6.70 -1.51 2.31
N GLY A 58 5.72 -2.13 2.97
CA GLY A 58 5.78 -2.46 4.39
C GLY A 58 6.47 -3.81 4.59
N VAL A 59 7.37 -3.90 5.56
CA VAL A 59 8.09 -5.15 5.88
C VAL A 59 7.82 -5.52 7.34
N VAL A 60 7.34 -6.74 7.56
CA VAL A 60 7.09 -7.29 8.90
C VAL A 60 7.93 -8.55 9.08
N HIS A 61 8.54 -8.68 10.25
CA HIS A 61 9.24 -9.91 10.61
C HIS A 61 8.24 -10.89 11.24
N ILE A 62 8.21 -12.11 10.71
CA ILE A 62 7.42 -13.21 11.25
C ILE A 62 8.35 -14.08 12.08
N SER A 63 7.95 -14.36 13.31
CA SER A 63 8.68 -15.17 14.28
C SER A 63 7.73 -16.13 15.00
N ALA A 64 8.26 -17.00 15.87
CA ALA A 64 7.43 -17.95 16.62
C ALA A 64 6.46 -17.25 17.58
N GLU A 65 6.76 -16.01 17.97
CA GLU A 65 5.96 -15.16 18.85
C GLU A 65 4.87 -14.38 18.09
N THR A 66 4.78 -14.55 16.78
CA THR A 66 3.75 -13.89 15.97
C THR A 66 2.37 -14.46 16.25
N GLU A 67 1.47 -13.64 16.78
CA GLU A 67 0.17 -14.07 17.31
C GLU A 67 -0.78 -14.65 16.24
N SER A 68 -0.86 -14.03 15.06
CA SER A 68 -1.78 -14.49 14.01
C SER A 68 -1.43 -13.94 12.62
N VAL A 69 -1.89 -14.61 11.56
CA VAL A 69 -1.80 -14.10 10.17
C VAL A 69 -2.47 -12.73 10.05
N ALA A 70 -3.62 -12.52 10.70
CA ALA A 70 -4.32 -11.24 10.70
C ALA A 70 -3.46 -10.11 11.30
N SER A 71 -2.73 -10.38 12.38
CA SER A 71 -1.82 -9.40 12.99
C SER A 71 -0.66 -9.02 12.06
N VAL A 72 -0.07 -10.01 11.35
CA VAL A 72 0.99 -9.77 10.37
C VAL A 72 0.49 -8.92 9.22
N MET A 73 -0.66 -9.27 8.66
CA MET A 73 -1.26 -8.54 7.55
C MET A 73 -1.58 -7.09 7.94
N SER A 74 -2.12 -6.88 9.14
CA SER A 74 -2.39 -5.54 9.68
C SER A 74 -1.10 -4.74 9.88
N ALA A 75 -0.06 -5.34 10.47
CA ALA A 75 1.24 -4.70 10.64
C ALA A 75 1.90 -4.34 9.29
N ALA A 76 1.77 -5.20 8.29
CA ALA A 76 2.33 -4.98 6.96
C ALA A 76 1.62 -3.83 6.23
N ASP A 77 0.31 -3.74 6.37
CA ASP A 77 -0.49 -2.62 5.85
C ASP A 77 -0.10 -1.30 6.53
N ILE A 78 0.03 -1.28 7.86
CA ILE A 78 0.47 -0.10 8.63
C ILE A 78 1.85 0.36 8.15
N ALA A 79 2.81 -0.55 8.03
CA ALA A 79 4.15 -0.22 7.55
C ALA A 79 4.13 0.27 6.08
N CYS A 80 3.31 -0.33 5.22
CA CYS A 80 3.14 0.11 3.84
C CYS A 80 2.55 1.52 3.76
N TYR A 81 1.59 1.83 4.63
CA TYR A 81 1.01 3.16 4.74
C TYR A 81 2.04 4.18 5.22
N ALA A 82 2.84 3.87 6.23
CA ALA A 82 3.94 4.75 6.66
C ALA A 82 4.93 5.02 5.52
N ALA A 83 5.30 4.00 4.74
CA ALA A 83 6.12 4.17 3.55
C ALA A 83 5.49 5.12 2.50
N LYS A 84 4.15 5.11 2.36
CA LYS A 84 3.42 6.04 1.48
C LYS A 84 3.46 7.48 2.01
N ASP A 85 3.20 7.69 3.30
CA ASP A 85 3.13 9.02 3.92
C ASP A 85 4.50 9.72 4.00
N GLU A 86 5.58 8.97 4.22
CA GLU A 86 6.92 9.57 4.31
C GLU A 86 7.53 9.98 2.95
N GLY A 87 6.84 9.71 1.83
CA GLY A 87 7.26 10.17 0.50
C GLY A 87 7.28 9.09 -0.59
N ARG A 88 6.68 7.92 -0.35
CA ARG A 88 6.58 6.80 -1.31
C ARG A 88 7.94 6.25 -1.77
N ASN A 89 7.91 5.27 -2.66
CA ASN A 89 9.07 4.65 -3.31
C ASN A 89 10.17 4.18 -2.32
N ARG A 90 9.74 3.61 -1.19
CA ARG A 90 10.60 3.23 -0.08
C ARG A 90 10.09 1.99 0.63
N ILE A 91 10.92 1.47 1.52
CA ILE A 91 10.57 0.43 2.46
C ILE A 91 10.38 1.05 3.85
N HIS A 92 9.45 0.53 4.63
CA HIS A 92 9.31 0.84 6.05
C HIS A 92 9.20 -0.50 6.81
N PHE A 93 10.02 -0.67 7.84
CA PHE A 93 9.99 -1.87 8.67
C PHE A 93 9.03 -1.64 9.83
N TYR A 94 8.17 -2.61 10.10
CA TYR A 94 7.34 -2.58 11.28
C TYR A 94 8.19 -2.86 12.52
N GLU A 95 8.21 -1.93 13.47
CA GLU A 95 8.90 -2.07 14.76
C GLU A 95 7.87 -2.43 15.84
N SER A 96 7.98 -3.65 16.40
CA SER A 96 7.08 -4.12 17.46
C SER A 96 7.40 -3.52 18.83
N GLU A 97 8.63 -3.04 19.05
CA GLU A 97 9.10 -2.53 20.34
C GLU A 97 8.81 -1.04 20.49
N GLY A 98 7.54 -0.68 20.48
CA GLY A 98 7.18 0.73 20.48
C GLY A 98 5.69 0.97 20.39
N ARG A 99 4.97 0.61 21.45
CA ARG A 99 3.53 0.86 21.70
C ARG A 99 2.59 -0.15 21.04
N ASN A 100 1.67 -0.63 21.88
CA ASN A 100 0.36 -1.16 21.48
C ASN A 100 -0.13 -0.42 20.24
N HIS A 101 -0.33 -1.10 19.11
CA HIS A 101 -1.48 -0.75 18.26
C HIS A 101 -1.79 -1.67 17.06
N PRO A 102 -2.91 -2.41 17.15
CA PRO A 102 -3.63 -2.89 15.97
C PRO A 102 -4.77 -1.98 15.49
N ARG A 103 -4.97 -0.76 16.05
CA ARG A 103 -6.17 0.08 15.80
C ARG A 103 -5.93 1.42 15.07
N HIS A 104 -4.77 1.63 14.42
CA HIS A 104 -4.29 3.00 14.13
C HIS A 104 -4.95 3.52 12.87
N ARG A 105 -5.09 2.66 11.85
CA ARG A 105 -5.68 3.05 10.58
C ARG A 105 -7.12 3.54 10.73
N GLU A 106 -7.98 2.78 11.40
CA GLU A 106 -9.38 3.18 11.62
C GLU A 106 -9.47 4.46 12.47
N MET A 107 -8.74 4.52 13.60
CA MET A 107 -8.76 5.70 14.48
C MET A 107 -8.24 6.97 13.78
N HIS A 108 -7.20 6.87 12.95
CA HIS A 108 -6.69 8.01 12.20
C HIS A 108 -7.68 8.50 11.14
N TRP A 109 -8.39 7.59 10.45
CA TRP A 109 -9.41 7.99 9.48
C TRP A 109 -10.62 8.64 10.14
N VAL A 110 -11.10 8.10 11.26
CA VAL A 110 -12.19 8.69 12.03
C VAL A 110 -11.83 10.12 12.45
N ALA A 111 -10.66 10.31 13.07
CA ALA A 111 -10.21 11.63 13.50
C ALA A 111 -10.05 12.62 12.31
N ARG A 112 -9.55 12.15 11.16
CA ARG A 112 -9.40 12.99 9.96
C ARG A 112 -10.74 13.44 9.39
N VAL A 113 -11.71 12.53 9.29
CA VAL A 113 -13.04 12.82 8.75
C VAL A 113 -13.80 13.75 9.69
N THR A 114 -13.85 13.45 11.00
CA THR A 114 -14.50 14.31 12.00
C THR A 114 -13.96 15.74 11.93
N ARG A 115 -12.63 15.90 11.91
CA ARG A 115 -12.01 17.23 11.78
C ARG A 115 -12.32 17.91 10.45
N ALA A 116 -12.45 17.17 9.35
CA ALA A 116 -12.83 17.75 8.06
C ALA A 116 -14.27 18.29 8.08
N VAL A 117 -15.18 17.60 8.76
CA VAL A 117 -16.56 18.05 8.97
C VAL A 117 -16.60 19.28 9.88
N GLU A 118 -15.99 19.22 11.08
CA GLU A 118 -15.98 20.32 12.05
C GLU A 118 -15.37 21.62 11.49
N GLN A 119 -14.35 21.48 10.63
CA GLN A 119 -13.64 22.63 10.05
C GLN A 119 -14.19 23.03 8.68
N ASN A 120 -15.35 22.50 8.28
CA ASN A 120 -16.03 22.81 7.02
C ASN A 120 -15.11 22.67 5.78
N ARG A 121 -14.27 21.63 5.78
CA ARG A 121 -13.26 21.34 4.74
C ARG A 121 -13.75 20.34 3.69
N LEU A 122 -15.04 20.05 3.66
CA LEU A 122 -15.67 19.20 2.65
C LEU A 122 -16.33 20.09 1.60
N GLU A 123 -16.16 19.73 0.32
CA GLU A 123 -16.71 20.46 -0.81
C GLU A 123 -17.48 19.50 -1.71
N LEU A 124 -18.61 19.96 -2.25
CA LEU A 124 -19.44 19.18 -3.15
C LEU A 124 -19.03 19.45 -4.60
N TYR A 125 -18.58 18.40 -5.28
CA TYR A 125 -18.35 18.40 -6.72
C TYR A 125 -19.49 17.67 -7.43
N PHE A 126 -19.85 18.11 -8.63
CA PHE A 126 -20.84 17.45 -9.47
C PHE A 126 -20.25 17.13 -10.85
N GLN A 127 -20.54 15.94 -11.36
CA GLN A 127 -20.23 15.54 -12.73
C GLN A 127 -21.54 15.16 -13.42
N PRO A 128 -22.00 15.91 -14.45
CA PRO A 128 -23.26 15.63 -15.10
C PRO A 128 -23.19 14.33 -15.90
N ILE A 129 -24.15 13.44 -15.68
CA ILE A 129 -24.37 12.26 -16.51
C ILE A 129 -25.45 12.62 -17.53
N ARG A 130 -25.14 12.49 -18.81
CA ARG A 130 -26.06 12.81 -19.91
C ARG A 130 -26.52 11.53 -20.62
N PRO A 131 -27.79 11.48 -21.08
CA PRO A 131 -28.22 10.41 -21.96
C PRO A 131 -27.40 10.43 -23.26
N LEU A 132 -27.13 9.25 -23.83
CA LEU A 132 -26.41 9.10 -25.09
C LEU A 132 -27.31 9.27 -26.33
N GLY A 133 -28.63 9.20 -26.14
CA GLY A 133 -29.63 9.46 -27.18
C GLY A 133 -30.21 10.87 -27.10
N GLN A 134 -30.66 11.42 -28.22
CA GLN A 134 -31.49 12.62 -28.23
C GLN A 134 -32.81 12.31 -27.50
N GLU A 135 -33.15 13.11 -26.50
CA GLU A 135 -34.55 13.28 -26.11
C GLU A 135 -35.27 13.89 -27.32
N GLU A 136 -35.93 13.06 -28.13
CA GLU A 136 -37.06 13.55 -28.91
C GLU A 136 -38.09 14.02 -27.88
N GLY A 137 -38.22 15.34 -27.76
CA GLY A 137 -39.13 15.97 -26.83
C GLY A 137 -40.53 15.38 -26.98
N ILE A 138 -41.06 14.85 -25.88
CA ILE A 138 -42.49 14.67 -25.76
C ILE A 138 -43.05 16.06 -25.43
N ASN A 139 -43.47 16.75 -26.49
CA ASN A 139 -44.46 17.84 -26.40
C ASN A 139 -45.76 17.33 -25.79
#